data_AF-A0A6G3X504-F1
#
_entry.id   AF-A0A6G3X504-F1
#
_cell.length_a   1.000
_cell.length_b   1.000
_cell.length_c   1.000
_cell.angle_alpha   90.00
_cell.angle_beta   90.00
_cell.angle_gamma   90.00
#
_symmetry.space_group_name_H-M   'P 1'
#
loop_
_entity.id
_entity.type
_entity.pdbx_description
1 polymer ?
#
loop_
_entity_poly.entity_id
_entity_poly.type
_entity_poly.pdbx_seq_one_letter_code
_entity_poly.pdbx_strand_id
1 'polypeptide(L)' 'LAWLELTVRRDDRGRTVYGQRALFHPRGLFGHAYWWSVWPFHSVVFGGMARNIAEAAAAEEKRRASMADSGTDN' A
#
# COMPACT_ATOMS: atom_id res chain seq x y z
N LEU A 1 -7.70 -17.91 9.43
CA LEU A 1 -8.37 -16.81 8.70
C LEU A 1 -7.34 -15.73 8.43
N ALA A 2 -7.28 -15.24 7.20
CA ALA A 2 -6.36 -14.19 6.76
C ALA A 2 -7.19 -13.06 6.19
N TRP A 3 -7.04 -11.84 6.70
CA TRP A 3 -7.74 -10.68 6.15
C TRP A 3 -6.78 -9.52 5.93
N LEU A 4 -7.10 -8.71 4.92
CA LEU A 4 -6.32 -7.56 4.50
C LEU A 4 -7.10 -6.29 4.84
N GLU A 5 -6.51 -5.48 5.71
CA GLU A 5 -7.04 -4.19 6.13
C GLU A 5 -6.41 -3.10 5.27
N LEU A 6 -7.24 -2.28 4.63
CA LEU A 6 -6.83 -1.19 3.75
C LEU A 6 -7.37 0.10 4.36
N THR A 7 -6.48 1.04 4.70
CA THR A 7 -6.83 2.30 5.35
C THR A 7 -6.26 3.46 4.58
N VAL A 8 -7.05 4.52 4.43
CA VAL A 8 -6.63 5.80 3.86
C VAL A 8 -6.96 6.88 4.87
N ARG A 9 -5.97 7.66 5.27
CA ARG A 9 -6.13 8.79 6.20
C ARG A 9 -5.36 9.99 5.68
N ARG A 10 -5.80 11.19 6.03
CA ARG A 10 -4.95 12.39 5.90
C ARG A 10 -4.14 12.56 7.17
N ASP A 11 -2.87 12.92 7.01
CA ASP A 11 -2.08 13.42 8.14
C ASP A 11 -2.35 14.91 8.40
N ASP A 12 -1.80 15.41 9.50
CA ASP A 12 -1.96 16.81 9.94
C ASP A 12 -1.35 17.82 8.95
N ARG A 13 -0.53 17.35 8.01
CA ARG A 13 0.07 18.15 6.93
C ARG A 13 -0.72 18.04 5.62
N GLY A 14 -1.90 17.40 5.64
CA GLY A 14 -2.77 17.22 4.49
C GLY A 14 -2.35 16.13 3.52
N ARG A 15 -1.30 15.35 3.82
CA ARG A 15 -0.81 14.27 2.96
C ARG A 15 -1.72 13.06 3.08
N THR A 16 -1.97 12.39 1.96
CA THR A 16 -2.68 11.11 1.94
C THR A 16 -1.74 10.00 2.40
N VAL A 17 -2.08 9.35 3.51
CA VAL A 17 -1.37 8.19 4.04
C VAL A 17 -2.20 6.94 3.80
N TYR A 18 -1.65 6.04 2.99
CA TYR A 18 -2.19 4.73 2.74
C TYR A 18 -1.54 3.70 3.67
N GLY A 19 -2.36 2.89 4.34
CA GLY A 19 -1.92 1.80 5.20
C GLY A 19 -2.56 0.50 4.77
N GLN A 20 -1.75 -0.54 4.57
CA GLN A 20 -2.19 -1.88 4.22
C GLN A 20 -1.66 -2.88 5.26
N ARG A 21 -2.57 -3.61 5.93
CA ARG A 21 -2.24 -4.50 7.04
C ARG A 21 -2.79 -5.88 6.78
N ALA A 22 -1.91 -6.86 6.56
CA ALA A 22 -2.30 -8.26 6.43
C ALA A 22 -2.22 -8.95 7.80
N LEU A 23 -3.35 -9.42 8.31
CA LEU A 23 -3.43 -10.15 9.59
C LEU A 23 -3.71 -11.62 9.29
N PHE A 24 -2.75 -12.48 9.65
CA PHE A 24 -2.83 -13.93 9.52
C PHE A 24 -2.88 -14.57 10.91
N HIS A 25 -3.83 -15.46 11.16
CA HIS A 25 -3.94 -16.21 12.41
C HIS A 25 -3.42 -17.65 12.21
N PRO A 26 -2.12 -17.93 12.45
CA PRO A 26 -1.57 -19.28 12.36
C PRO A 26 -2.02 -20.13 13.55
N ARG A 27 -2.32 -21.43 13.31
CA ARG A 27 -2.47 -22.44 14.38
C ARG A 27 -1.26 -23.41 14.31
N GLY A 28 -0.46 -23.48 15.37
CA GLY A 28 0.55 -24.54 15.59
C GLY A 28 2.03 -24.19 15.32
N LEU A 29 2.95 -24.88 16.02
CA LEU A 29 4.41 -24.64 16.01
C LEU A 29 5.11 -24.97 14.67
N PHE A 30 4.71 -26.05 13.98
CA PHE A 30 5.19 -26.32 12.62
C PHE A 30 4.72 -25.28 11.60
N GLY A 31 3.54 -24.71 11.83
CA GLY A 31 3.02 -23.58 11.05
C GLY A 31 3.88 -22.33 11.21
N HIS A 32 4.45 -22.09 12.40
CA HIS A 32 5.35 -20.95 12.62
C HIS A 32 6.68 -21.07 11.86
N ALA A 33 7.30 -22.26 11.83
CA ALA A 33 8.55 -22.45 11.07
C ALA A 33 8.34 -22.24 9.56
N TYR A 34 7.28 -22.83 8.99
CA TYR A 34 6.89 -22.61 7.60
C TYR A 34 6.56 -21.14 7.32
N TRP A 35 5.84 -20.49 8.25
CA TRP A 35 5.50 -19.06 8.15
C TRP A 35 6.74 -18.19 8.14
N TRP A 36 7.73 -18.43 9.01
CA TRP A 36 8.99 -17.66 9.03
C TRP A 36 9.80 -17.79 7.73
N SER A 37 9.78 -18.95 7.06
CA SER A 37 10.45 -19.11 5.76
C SER A 37 9.72 -18.42 4.61
N VAL A 38 8.39 -18.32 4.66
CA VAL A 38 7.54 -17.75 3.59
C VAL A 38 7.22 -16.26 3.82
N TRP A 39 7.36 -15.76 5.05
CA TRP A 39 7.18 -14.36 5.43
C TRP A 39 8.06 -13.36 4.67
N PRO A 40 9.39 -13.59 4.45
CA PRO A 40 10.20 -12.67 3.64
C PRO A 40 9.76 -12.61 2.17
N PHE A 41 9.21 -13.70 1.62
CA PHE A 41 8.65 -13.68 0.27
C PHE A 41 7.34 -12.87 0.22
N HIS A 42 6.47 -13.03 1.20
CA HIS A 42 5.22 -12.25 1.28
C HIS A 42 5.49 -10.76 1.54
N SER A 43 6.51 -10.39 2.33
CA SER A 43 6.86 -8.99 2.55
C SER A 43 7.39 -8.32 1.28
N VAL A 44 8.13 -9.04 0.43
CA VAL A 44 8.56 -8.54 -0.89
C VAL A 44 7.36 -8.37 -1.84
N VAL A 45 6.48 -9.36 -1.94
CA VAL A 45 5.31 -9.31 -2.85
C VAL A 45 4.27 -8.27 -2.40
N PHE A 46 3.89 -8.26 -1.12
CA PHE A 46 2.93 -7.28 -0.60
C PHE A 46 3.53 -5.88 -0.51
N GLY A 47 4.82 -5.75 -0.17
CA GLY A 47 5.54 -4.49 -0.21
C GLY A 47 5.61 -3.91 -1.63
N GLY A 48 5.86 -4.75 -2.63
CA GLY A 48 5.85 -4.36 -4.05
C GLY A 48 4.47 -3.89 -4.52
N MET A 49 3.40 -4.56 -4.10
CA MET A 49 2.03 -4.16 -4.42
C MET A 49 1.65 -2.81 -3.80
N ALA A 50 1.94 -2.61 -2.51
CA ALA A 50 1.67 -1.33 -1.83
C ALA A 50 2.47 -0.17 -2.47
N ARG A 51 3.71 -0.44 -2.89
CA ARG A 51 4.56 0.55 -3.56
C ARG A 51 4.05 0.93 -4.94
N ASN A 52 3.64 -0.05 -5.75
CA ASN A 52 3.02 0.23 -7.05
C ASN A 52 1.75 1.07 -6.94
N ILE A 53 0.90 0.80 -5.93
CA ILE A 53 -0.30 1.60 -5.67
C ILE A 53 0.06 3.04 -5.31
N ALA A 54 1.06 3.23 -4.45
CA ALA A 54 1.53 4.57 -4.08
C ALA A 54 2.13 5.33 -5.27
N GLU A 55 2.95 4.66 -6.09
CA GLU A 55 3.55 5.25 -7.29
C GLU A 55 2.48 5.61 -8.34
N ALA A 56 1.49 4.74 -8.57
CA ALA A 56 0.37 5.02 -9.47
C ALA A 56 -0.48 6.20 -8.98
N ALA A 57 -0.76 6.28 -7.67
CA ALA A 57 -1.49 7.41 -7.08
C ALA A 57 -0.73 8.74 -7.25
N ALA A 58 0.59 8.74 -7.02
CA ALA A 58 1.44 9.91 -7.20
C ALA A 58 1.52 10.35 -8.68
N ALA A 59 1.54 9.39 -9.62
CA ALA A 59 1.53 9.69 -11.05
C ALA A 59 0.21 10.36 -11.49
N GLU A 60 -0.93 9.87 -11.00
CA GLU A 60 -2.24 10.46 -11.29
C GLU A 60 -2.38 11.88 -10.70
N GLU A 61 -1.85 12.13 -9.50
CA GLU A 61 -1.82 13.47 -8.91
C GLU A 61 -1.03 14.46 -9.78
N LYS A 62 0.17 14.07 -10.25
CA LYS A 62 0.96 14.90 -11.17
C LYS A 62 0.25 15.17 -12.48
N ARG A 63 -0.43 14.17 -13.05
CA ARG A 63 -1.19 14.32 -14.29
C ARG A 63 -2.33 15.31 -14.13
N ARG A 64 -3.08 15.25 -13.01
CA ARG A 64 -4.14 16.22 -12.69
C ARG A 64 -3.60 17.63 -12.52
N ALA A 65 -2.46 17.78 -11.83
CA ALA A 65 -1.81 19.08 -11.66
C ALA A 65 -1.39 19.70 -13.01
N SER A 66 -0.81 18.90 -13.91
CA SER A 66 -0.44 19.34 -15.26
C SER A 66 -1.66 19.75 -16.12
N MET A 67 -2.80 19.05 -16.01
CA MET A 67 -4.02 19.44 -16.73
C MET A 67 -4.65 20.73 -16.17
N ALA A 68 -4.56 20.95 -14.86
CA ALA A 68 -5.06 22.16 -14.24
C ALA A 68 -4.24 23.40 -14.66
N ASP A 69 -2.91 23.26 -14.77
CA ASP A 69 -2.00 24.31 -15.23
C ASP A 69 -2.23 24.69 -16.70
N SER A 70 -2.50 23.70 -17.56
CA SER A 70 -2.81 23.92 -18.98
C SER A 70 -4.16 24.59 -19.27
N GLY A 71 -5.08 24.62 -18.29
CA GLY A 71 -6.40 25.23 -18.43
C GLY A 71 -6.47 26.71 -18.06
N THR A 72 -5.39 27.26 -17.49
CA THR A 72 -5.29 28.66 -17.05
C THR A 72 -4.65 29.63 -18.05
N ASP A 73 -4.30 29.13 -19.25
CA ASP A 73 -3.63 29.88 -20.33
C ASP A 73 -4.59 30.62 -21.30
N ASN A 74 -5.89 30.27 -21.34
CA ASN A 74 -6.85 30.79 -22.33
C ASN A 74 -7.84 31.83 -21.78
#